data_AF-S0J6T9-F1
#
_entry.id   AF-S0J6T9-F1
#
_cell.length_a   1.000
_cell.length_b   1.000
_cell.length_c   1.000
_cell.angle_alpha   90.00
_cell.angle_beta   90.00
_cell.angle_gamma   90.00
#
_symmetry.space_group_name_H-M   'P 1'
#
loop_
_entity.id
_entity.type
_entity.pdbx_description
1 polymer ?
#
loop_
_entity_poly.entity_id
_entity_poly.type
_entity_poly.pdbx_seq_one_letter_code
_entity_poly.pdbx_strand_id
1 'polypeptide(L)'
;MKIADRIKNARIQKEYTQEQAAENLLVSRQTVSNWENGKSLPDIISIIRMSELYELSLDELMKGDKALLKKIEKDVRVVKAEKKIIKFAWISIVTGTILIIAGEIFEGNPFIDFINGAFPWVLLSLMFLFAILYLNKEKKE
;
A
#
# COMPACT_ATOMS: atom_id res chain seq x y z
N MET A 1 -24.49 9.37 10.45
CA MET A 1 -24.65 7.94 10.12
C MET A 1 -23.29 7.39 9.73
N LYS A 2 -22.85 6.28 10.32
CA LYS A 2 -21.56 5.66 9.98
C LYS A 2 -21.71 4.84 8.69
N ILE A 3 -20.61 4.54 8.00
CA ILE A 3 -20.65 3.70 6.80
C ILE A 3 -21.27 2.31 7.08
N ALA A 4 -21.02 1.74 8.26
CA ALA A 4 -21.57 0.45 8.69
C ALA A 4 -23.11 0.42 8.59
N ASP A 5 -23.76 1.49 9.08
CA ASP A 5 -25.21 1.64 9.03
C ASP A 5 -25.70 1.77 7.59
N ARG A 6 -24.97 2.50 6.74
CA ARG A 6 -25.31 2.67 5.32
C ARG A 6 -25.28 1.36 4.56
N ILE A 7 -24.22 0.57 4.74
CA ILE A 7 -24.07 -0.74 4.08
C ILE A 7 -25.24 -1.64 4.47
N LYS A 8 -25.56 -1.70 5.76
CA LYS A 8 -26.67 -2.51 6.26
C LYS A 8 -28.01 -2.04 5.70
N ASN A 9 -28.27 -0.73 5.70
CA ASN A 9 -29.51 -0.17 5.20
C ASN A 9 -29.67 -0.39 3.70
N ALA A 10 -28.62 -0.16 2.92
CA ALA A 10 -28.60 -0.38 1.47
C ALA A 10 -28.87 -1.86 1.12
N ARG A 11 -28.24 -2.79 1.86
CA ARG A 11 -28.49 -4.23 1.70
C ARG A 11 -29.95 -4.59 1.96
N ILE A 12 -30.52 -4.07 3.05
CA ILE A 12 -31.92 -4.33 3.42
C ILE A 12 -32.88 -3.74 2.40
N GLN A 13 -32.60 -2.54 1.86
CA GLN A 13 -33.42 -1.90 0.83
C GLN A 13 -33.43 -2.68 -0.50
N LYS A 14 -32.35 -3.38 -0.81
CA LYS A 14 -32.26 -4.31 -1.95
C LYS A 14 -32.69 -5.74 -1.61
N GLU A 15 -33.23 -5.96 -0.41
CA GLU A 15 -33.75 -7.25 0.06
C GLU A 15 -32.72 -8.40 0.05
N TYR A 16 -31.43 -8.08 0.10
CA TYR A 16 -30.38 -9.10 0.14
C TYR A 16 -30.15 -9.60 1.56
N THR A 17 -29.95 -10.91 1.69
CA THR A 17 -29.32 -11.49 2.89
C THR A 17 -27.82 -11.14 2.93
N GLN A 18 -27.19 -11.27 4.10
CA GLN A 18 -25.74 -11.07 4.20
C GLN A 18 -24.95 -12.08 3.34
N GLU A 19 -25.49 -13.28 3.13
CA GLU A 19 -24.86 -14.29 2.26
C GLU A 19 -24.92 -13.84 0.79
N GLN A 20 -26.10 -13.47 0.30
CA GLN A 20 -26.27 -12.99 -1.07
C GLN A 20 -25.45 -11.74 -1.36
N ALA A 21 -25.41 -10.79 -0.42
CA ALA A 21 -24.56 -9.60 -0.57
C ALA A 21 -23.07 -9.99 -0.63
N ALA A 22 -22.63 -10.95 0.18
CA ALA A 22 -21.25 -11.40 0.18
C ALA A 22 -20.86 -12.10 -1.14
N GLU A 23 -21.74 -12.95 -1.67
CA GLU A 23 -21.58 -13.59 -2.98
C GLU A 23 -21.43 -12.55 -4.10
N ASN A 24 -22.33 -11.56 -4.16
CA ASN A 24 -22.29 -10.51 -5.17
C ASN A 24 -21.07 -9.58 -5.03
N LEU A 25 -20.61 -9.33 -3.81
CA LEU A 25 -19.42 -8.50 -3.54
C LEU A 25 -18.09 -9.27 -3.65
N LEU A 26 -18.15 -10.59 -3.86
CA LEU A 26 -17.01 -11.52 -3.93
C LEU A 26 -16.17 -11.50 -2.64
N VAL A 27 -16.84 -11.54 -1.49
CA VAL A 27 -16.21 -11.61 -0.16
C VAL A 27 -16.90 -12.67 0.70
N SER A 28 -16.34 -12.97 1.88
CA SER A 28 -17.01 -13.87 2.81
C SER A 28 -18.22 -13.20 3.48
N ARG A 29 -19.23 -13.98 3.84
CA ARG A 29 -20.37 -13.50 4.67
C ARG A 29 -19.90 -12.84 5.98
N GLN A 30 -18.85 -13.38 6.60
CA GLN A 30 -18.25 -12.81 7.80
C GLN A 30 -17.68 -11.41 7.54
N THR A 31 -17.12 -11.17 6.36
CA THR A 31 -16.62 -9.85 5.93
C THR A 31 -17.76 -8.83 5.90
N VAL A 32 -18.88 -9.16 5.25
CA VAL A 32 -20.07 -8.30 5.20
C VAL A 32 -20.62 -8.03 6.60
N SER A 33 -20.73 -9.07 7.44
CA SER A 33 -21.15 -8.91 8.83
C SER A 33 -20.21 -8.00 9.62
N ASN A 34 -18.90 -8.10 9.43
CA ASN A 34 -17.93 -7.24 10.09
C ASN A 34 -18.07 -5.77 9.66
N TRP A 35 -18.33 -5.51 8.37
CA TRP A 35 -18.58 -4.16 7.86
C TRP A 35 -19.85 -3.55 8.45
N GLU A 36 -20.96 -4.29 8.45
CA GLU A 36 -22.26 -3.82 8.98
C GLU A 36 -22.25 -3.59 10.50
N ASN A 37 -21.34 -4.26 11.21
CA ASN A 37 -21.15 -4.08 12.65
C ASN A 37 -20.01 -3.10 12.98
N GLY A 38 -19.37 -2.48 11.97
CA GLY A 38 -18.26 -1.54 12.16
C GLY A 38 -16.98 -2.15 12.74
N LYS A 39 -16.83 -3.48 12.69
CA LYS A 39 -15.62 -4.20 13.14
C LYS A 39 -14.45 -4.04 12.18
N SER A 40 -14.74 -3.85 10.90
CA SER A 40 -13.76 -3.52 9.85
C SER A 40 -14.36 -2.55 8.86
N LEU A 41 -13.50 -1.90 8.06
CA LEU A 41 -13.92 -1.01 6.98
C LEU A 41 -13.67 -1.70 5.62
N PRO A 42 -14.57 -1.53 4.64
CA PRO A 42 -14.34 -2.02 3.28
C PRO A 42 -13.15 -1.29 2.61
N ASP A 43 -12.54 -1.94 1.63
CA ASP A 43 -11.59 -1.30 0.73
C ASP A 43 -12.31 -0.57 -0.42
N ILE A 44 -11.56 0.20 -1.20
CA ILE A 44 -12.12 1.01 -2.28
C ILE A 44 -12.83 0.16 -3.34
N ILE A 45 -12.33 -1.04 -3.64
CA ILE A 45 -12.92 -1.93 -4.64
C ILE A 45 -14.27 -2.46 -4.15
N SER A 46 -14.34 -2.85 -2.89
CA SER A 46 -15.57 -3.29 -2.22
C SER A 46 -16.62 -2.18 -2.21
N ILE A 47 -16.20 -0.92 -1.97
CA ILE A 47 -17.10 0.24 -2.00
C ILE A 47 -17.64 0.49 -3.41
N ILE A 48 -16.82 0.37 -4.45
CA ILE A 48 -17.26 0.48 -5.85
C ILE A 48 -18.28 -0.62 -6.18
N ARG A 49 -17.99 -1.87 -5.80
CA ARG A 49 -18.94 -2.97 -6.00
C ARG A 49 -20.25 -2.77 -5.23
N MET A 50 -20.21 -2.20 -4.03
CA MET A 50 -21.41 -1.85 -3.28
C MET A 50 -22.21 -0.74 -3.96
N SER A 51 -21.54 0.25 -4.56
CA SER A 51 -22.19 1.31 -5.33
C SER A 51 -22.99 0.73 -6.50
N GLU A 52 -22.43 -0.25 -7.19
CA GLU A 52 -23.10 -0.98 -8.28
C GLU A 52 -24.22 -1.89 -7.75
N LEU A 53 -23.93 -2.74 -6.76
CA LEU A 53 -24.88 -3.71 -6.20
C LEU A 53 -26.10 -3.04 -5.56
N TYR A 54 -25.89 -1.93 -4.85
CA TYR A 54 -26.95 -1.22 -4.15
C TYR A 54 -27.53 -0.06 -4.93
N GLU A 55 -27.01 0.22 -6.14
CA GLU A 55 -27.39 1.37 -6.98
C GLU A 55 -27.32 2.72 -6.23
N LEU A 56 -26.29 2.86 -5.38
CA LEU A 56 -26.04 4.09 -4.61
C LEU A 56 -24.83 4.80 -5.17
N SER A 57 -24.84 6.14 -5.14
CA SER A 57 -23.64 6.90 -5.47
C SER A 57 -22.54 6.69 -4.44
N LEU A 58 -21.27 6.77 -4.86
CA LEU A 58 -20.13 6.72 -3.94
C LEU A 58 -20.19 7.83 -2.88
N ASP A 59 -20.67 9.02 -3.24
CA ASP A 59 -20.89 10.10 -2.26
C ASP A 59 -21.89 9.66 -1.19
N GLU A 60 -23.04 9.10 -1.59
CA GLU A 60 -24.05 8.64 -0.63
C GLU A 60 -23.51 7.56 0.30
N LEU A 61 -22.73 6.62 -0.23
CA LEU A 61 -22.13 5.55 0.55
C LEU A 61 -21.05 6.08 1.53
N MET A 62 -20.20 7.02 1.08
CA MET A 62 -18.98 7.44 1.80
C MET A 62 -19.09 8.76 2.58
N LYS A 63 -20.02 9.65 2.24
CA LYS A 63 -20.06 11.04 2.71
C LYS A 63 -20.04 11.17 4.23
N GLY A 64 -19.10 11.96 4.76
CA GLY A 64 -19.02 12.24 6.19
C GLY A 64 -18.36 11.14 7.05
N ASP A 65 -17.92 10.02 6.48
CA ASP A 65 -17.13 9.02 7.21
C ASP A 65 -15.63 9.31 7.13
N LYS A 66 -15.14 10.13 8.08
CA LYS A 66 -13.73 10.52 8.16
C LYS A 66 -12.78 9.34 8.33
N ALA A 67 -13.22 8.25 8.97
CA ALA A 67 -12.39 7.07 9.21
C ALA A 67 -12.15 6.31 7.91
N LEU A 68 -13.19 6.17 7.08
CA LEU A 68 -13.08 5.59 5.75
C LEU A 68 -12.16 6.42 4.83
N LEU A 69 -12.36 7.74 4.78
CA LEU A 69 -11.53 8.62 3.97
C LEU A 69 -10.05 8.54 4.37
N LYS A 70 -9.77 8.53 5.67
CA LYS A 70 -8.40 8.37 6.18
C LYS A 70 -7.80 7.01 5.81
N LYS A 71 -8.59 5.93 5.85
CA LYS A 71 -8.15 4.60 5.40
C LYS A 71 -7.79 4.61 3.91
N ILE A 72 -8.65 5.15 3.05
CA ILE A 72 -8.39 5.23 1.60
C ILE A 72 -7.13 6.06 1.31
N GLU A 73 -6.96 7.19 2.01
CA GLU A 73 -5.76 8.01 1.87
C GLU A 73 -4.49 7.22 2.26
N LYS A 74 -4.55 6.46 3.35
CA LYS A 74 -3.46 5.58 3.78
C LYS A 74 -3.17 4.49 2.75
N ASP A 75 -4.20 3.79 2.27
CA ASP A 75 -4.09 2.73 1.26
C ASP A 75 -3.40 3.28 -0.02
N VAL A 76 -3.73 4.52 -0.44
CA VAL A 76 -3.09 5.18 -1.59
C VAL A 76 -1.64 5.60 -1.31
N ARG A 77 -1.31 6.03 -0.08
CA ARG A 77 0.05 6.42 0.30
C ARG A 77 1.02 5.23 0.26
N VAL A 78 0.61 4.07 0.76
CA VAL A 78 1.43 2.84 0.78
C VAL A 78 1.88 2.46 -0.65
N VAL A 79 0.96 2.48 -1.62
CA VAL A 79 1.28 2.17 -3.03
C VAL A 79 2.28 3.17 -3.65
N LYS A 80 2.20 4.45 -3.28
CA LYS A 80 3.19 5.46 -3.74
C LYS A 80 4.55 5.26 -3.08
N ALA A 81 4.54 4.86 -1.82
CA ALA A 81 5.72 4.56 -1.02
C ALA A 81 6.54 3.41 -1.65
N GLU A 82 5.91 2.30 -2.01
CA GLU A 82 6.54 1.14 -2.65
C GLU A 82 7.27 1.50 -3.95
N LYS A 83 6.66 2.34 -4.81
CA LYS A 83 7.28 2.77 -6.08
C LYS A 83 8.56 3.60 -5.88
N LYS A 84 8.64 4.38 -4.80
CA LYS A 84 9.82 5.18 -4.48
C LYS A 84 10.99 4.29 -4.07
N ILE A 85 10.74 3.27 -3.23
CA ILE A 85 11.76 2.30 -2.80
C ILE A 85 12.32 1.56 -4.02
N ILE A 86 11.43 1.06 -4.89
CA ILE A 86 11.82 0.33 -6.10
C ILE A 86 12.69 1.20 -7.01
N LYS A 87 12.36 2.48 -7.19
CA LYS A 87 13.18 3.42 -7.98
C LYS A 87 14.58 3.62 -7.38
N PHE A 88 14.68 3.78 -6.06
CA PHE A 88 15.97 3.92 -5.38
C PHE A 88 16.82 2.65 -5.50
N ALA A 89 16.22 1.46 -5.37
CA ALA A 89 16.93 0.20 -5.54
C ALA A 89 17.56 0.09 -6.94
N TRP A 90 16.82 0.42 -8.00
CA TRP A 90 17.36 0.43 -9.37
C TRP A 90 18.52 1.42 -9.56
N ILE A 91 18.43 2.63 -8.99
CA ILE A 91 19.51 3.63 -9.05
C ILE A 91 20.78 3.10 -8.37
N SER A 92 20.65 2.47 -7.20
CA SER A 92 21.79 1.89 -6.48
C SER A 92 22.45 0.76 -7.26
N ILE A 93 21.66 -0.11 -7.90
CA ILE A 93 22.17 -1.19 -8.74
C ILE A 93 22.96 -0.62 -9.92
N VAL A 94 22.40 0.33 -10.66
CA VAL A 94 23.07 0.96 -11.82
C VAL A 94 24.34 1.69 -11.41
N THR A 95 24.32 2.40 -10.28
CA THR A 95 25.51 3.08 -9.77
C THR A 95 26.61 2.08 -9.40
N GLY A 96 26.23 0.99 -8.74
CA GLY A 96 27.16 -0.08 -8.36
C GLY A 96 27.82 -0.73 -9.58
N THR A 97 27.06 -1.03 -10.63
CA THR A 97 27.63 -1.64 -11.85
C THR A 97 28.58 -0.70 -12.59
N ILE A 98 28.27 0.59 -12.66
CA ILE A 98 29.16 1.60 -13.28
C ILE A 98 30.49 1.69 -12.53
N LEU A 99 30.47 1.63 -11.20
CA LEU A 99 31.70 1.71 -10.40
C LEU A 99 32.59 0.49 -10.55
N ILE A 100 32.00 -0.71 -10.64
CA ILE A 100 32.76 -1.94 -10.90
C ILE A 100 33.50 -1.84 -12.24
N ILE A 101 32.80 -1.42 -13.30
CA ILE A 101 33.39 -1.25 -14.64
C ILE A 101 34.48 -0.16 -14.61
N ALA A 102 34.27 0.95 -13.89
CA ALA A 102 35.29 1.98 -13.74
C ALA A 102 36.53 1.46 -13.01
N GLY A 103 36.36 0.56 -12.04
CA GLY A 103 37.47 -0.07 -11.32
C GLY A 103 38.40 -0.87 -12.22
N GLU A 104 37.86 -1.62 -13.18
CA GLU A 104 38.63 -2.40 -14.16
C GLU A 104 39.41 -1.51 -15.15
N ILE A 105 38.96 -0.27 -15.39
CA ILE A 105 39.63 0.67 -16.31
C ILE A 105 40.86 1.35 -15.68
N PHE A 106 40.88 1.47 -14.34
CA PHE A 106 41.93 2.20 -13.60
C PHE A 106 42.80 1.27 -12.73
N GLU A 107 43.07 0.06 -13.20
CA GLU A 107 43.93 -0.92 -12.52
C GLU A 107 45.32 -0.34 -12.21
N GLY A 108 45.81 -0.59 -10.99
CA GLY A 108 47.16 -0.20 -10.53
C GLY A 108 47.23 1.08 -9.70
N ASN A 109 46.09 1.73 -9.40
CA ASN A 109 46.04 2.83 -8.44
C ASN A 109 45.60 2.33 -7.05
N PRO A 110 46.49 2.36 -6.03
CA PRO A 110 46.17 1.86 -4.68
C PRO A 110 44.96 2.53 -4.02
N PHE A 111 44.66 3.79 -4.40
CA PHE A 111 43.47 4.48 -3.92
C PHE A 111 42.19 3.91 -4.55
N ILE A 112 42.22 3.57 -5.85
CA ILE A 112 41.07 2.99 -6.55
C ILE A 112 40.80 1.56 -6.05
N ASP A 113 41.83 0.76 -5.79
CA ASP A 113 41.69 -0.59 -5.23
C ASP A 113 41.06 -0.57 -3.84
N PHE A 114 41.47 0.38 -3.00
CA PHE A 114 40.85 0.61 -1.69
C PHE A 114 39.37 1.00 -1.81
N ILE A 115 39.05 1.92 -2.73
CA ILE A 115 37.66 2.35 -2.97
C ILE A 115 36.81 1.19 -3.49
N ASN A 116 37.29 0.41 -4.46
CA ASN A 116 36.58 -0.75 -4.98
C ASN A 116 36.30 -1.82 -3.91
N GLY A 117 37.25 -2.02 -2.98
CA GLY A 117 37.10 -2.94 -1.86
C GLY A 117 36.12 -2.44 -0.79
N ALA A 118 36.16 -1.15 -0.44
CA ALA A 118 35.38 -0.60 0.67
C ALA A 118 33.98 -0.11 0.27
N PHE A 119 33.83 0.46 -0.93
CA PHE A 119 32.62 1.13 -1.37
C PHE A 119 31.38 0.24 -1.44
N PRO A 120 31.44 -1.02 -1.94
CA PRO A 120 30.28 -1.91 -1.93
C PRO A 120 29.72 -2.15 -0.52
N TRP A 121 30.59 -2.31 0.47
CA TRP A 121 30.18 -2.54 1.86
C TRP A 121 29.59 -1.29 2.51
N VAL A 122 30.13 -0.11 2.23
CA VAL A 122 29.56 1.17 2.70
C VAL A 122 28.19 1.41 2.06
N LEU A 123 28.05 1.14 0.76
CA LEU A 123 26.77 1.28 0.06
C LEU A 123 25.72 0.31 0.61
N LEU A 124 26.09 -0.96 0.84
CA LEU A 124 25.21 -1.95 1.48
C LEU A 124 24.77 -1.52 2.88
N SER A 125 25.70 -1.01 3.69
CA SER A 125 25.44 -0.45 5.03
C SER A 125 24.42 0.69 4.98
N LEU A 126 24.63 1.66 4.08
CA LEU A 126 23.72 2.80 3.92
C LEU A 126 22.34 2.37 3.40
N MET A 127 22.27 1.41 2.47
CA MET A 127 21.02 0.86 1.99
C MET A 127 20.24 0.14 3.09
N PHE A 128 20.94 -0.64 3.92
CA PHE A 128 20.33 -1.32 5.06
C PHE A 128 19.78 -0.32 6.09
N LEU A 129 20.55 0.72 6.41
CA LEU A 129 20.14 1.77 7.35
C LEU A 129 18.95 2.58 6.80
N PHE A 130 18.95 2.89 5.50
CA PHE A 130 17.82 3.53 4.83
C PHE A 130 16.56 2.65 4.87
N ALA A 131 16.68 1.35 4.61
CA ALA A 131 15.57 0.40 4.71
C ALA A 131 14.97 0.35 6.13
N ILE A 132 15.81 0.31 7.17
CA ILE A 132 15.35 0.36 8.57
C ILE A 132 14.58 1.66 8.86
N LEU A 133 15.13 2.81 8.49
CA LEU A 133 14.49 4.10 8.71
C LEU A 133 13.15 4.21 7.97
N TYR A 134 13.10 3.67 6.75
CA TYR A 134 11.89 3.67 5.94
C TYR A 134 10.79 2.80 6.56
N LEU A 135 11.11 1.55 6.94
CA LEU A 135 10.18 0.63 7.59
C LEU A 135 9.68 1.17 8.94
N ASN A 136 10.54 1.89 9.68
CA ASN A 136 10.16 2.48 10.96
C ASN A 136 9.25 3.71 10.80
N LYS A 137 9.33 4.40 9.66
CA LYS A 137 8.43 5.53 9.35
C LYS A 137 7.01 5.06 9.05
N GLU A 138 6.84 3.95 8.32
CA GLU A 138 5.50 3.40 8.03
C GLU A 138 4.79 2.84 9.27
N LYS A 139 5.51 2.33 10.28
CA LYS A 139 4.90 1.85 11.54
C LYS A 139 4.32 2.95 12.44
N LYS A 140 4.70 4.22 12.23
CA LYS A 140 4.24 5.36 13.05
C LYS A 140 3.01 6.09 12.48
N GLU A 141 2.58 5.78 11.25
CA GLU A 141 1.34 6.29 10.61
C GLU A 141 0.22 5.24 10.64
#